data_AF-A0A177BCY9-F1
#
_entry.id   AF-A0A177BCY9-F1
#
_cell.length_a   1.000
_cell.length_b   1.000
_cell.length_c   1.000
_cell.angle_alpha   90.00
_cell.angle_beta   90.00
_cell.angle_gamma   90.00
#
_symmetry.space_group_name_H-M   'P 1'
#
loop_
_entity.id
_entity.type
_entity.pdbx_description
1 polymer ?
#
loop_
_entity_poly.entity_id
_entity_poly.type
_entity_poly.pdbx_seq_one_letter_code
_entity_poly.pdbx_strand_id
1 'polypeptide(L)'
;MNLESAPDNSTQITNITEDPGIALVQEKESEIKTNLRKIQNDKIQHKIFLALQIMTAIFASFAHGANDISNSISPLASIWEVLSTNTNTLQAKHQTPIWILFYGSIGVALGLWIFGARVIETVGKKITNITTESGFCIEIGSAITVLVASNIGLPISSTHCKVGSIVAISKFTADKRIKWKLFTKILFGWFLTLPVTVLLSAGIMCIFKYTIL
;
A
#
# COMPACT_ATOMS: atom_id res chain seq x y z
N MET A 1 -58.00 49.17 -46.30
CA MET A 1 -57.21 49.08 -45.06
C MET A 1 -57.14 47.60 -44.70
N ASN A 2 -56.24 46.86 -45.36
CA ASN A 2 -55.97 45.46 -45.03
C ASN A 2 -54.66 45.46 -44.25
N LEU A 3 -54.75 45.21 -42.95
CA LEU A 3 -53.59 44.94 -42.11
C LEU A 3 -53.18 43.50 -42.40
N GLU A 4 -52.15 43.32 -43.21
CA GLU A 4 -51.42 42.06 -43.34
C GLU A 4 -50.92 41.68 -41.93
N SER A 5 -51.48 40.63 -41.34
CA SER A 5 -51.08 40.15 -40.02
C SER A 5 -49.64 39.65 -40.08
N ALA A 6 -48.77 40.21 -39.24
CA ALA A 6 -47.37 39.80 -39.13
C ALA A 6 -47.26 38.28 -38.87
N PRO A 7 -46.29 37.59 -39.50
CA PRO A 7 -46.09 36.16 -39.28
C PRO A 7 -45.82 35.90 -37.79
N ASP A 8 -46.59 34.99 -37.20
CA ASP A 8 -46.50 34.60 -35.80
C ASP A 8 -45.11 33.98 -35.52
N ASN A 9 -44.35 34.68 -34.67
CA ASN A 9 -42.97 34.36 -34.30
C ASN A 9 -42.86 32.98 -33.62
N SER A 10 -43.96 32.46 -33.06
CA SER A 10 -44.01 31.11 -32.49
C SER A 10 -43.86 30.02 -33.57
N THR A 11 -44.40 30.24 -34.76
CA THR A 11 -44.32 29.33 -35.92
C THR A 11 -42.93 29.26 -36.54
N GLN A 12 -42.16 30.36 -36.48
CA GLN A 12 -40.75 30.33 -36.91
C GLN A 12 -39.88 29.59 -35.90
N ILE A 13 -40.14 29.74 -34.61
CA ILE A 13 -39.39 29.04 -33.55
C ILE A 13 -39.63 27.53 -33.62
N THR A 14 -40.86 27.08 -33.90
CA THR A 14 -41.18 25.65 -34.08
C THR A 14 -40.51 25.04 -35.32
N ASN A 15 -40.41 25.77 -36.42
CA ASN A 15 -39.73 25.29 -37.64
C ASN A 15 -38.21 25.18 -37.48
N ILE A 16 -37.59 25.97 -36.59
CA ILE A 16 -36.15 25.90 -36.29
C ILE A 16 -35.84 24.69 -35.39
N THR A 17 -36.78 24.27 -34.53
CA THR A 17 -36.58 23.11 -33.64
C THR A 17 -36.74 21.75 -34.32
N GLU A 18 -37.35 21.69 -35.51
CA GLU A 18 -37.51 20.46 -36.30
C GLU A 18 -36.39 20.23 -37.33
N ASP A 19 -35.40 21.12 -37.40
CA ASP A 19 -34.24 20.91 -38.29
C ASP A 19 -33.40 19.73 -37.77
N PRO A 20 -33.27 18.62 -38.54
CA PRO A 20 -32.48 17.45 -38.13
C PRO A 20 -31.03 17.80 -37.81
N GLY A 21 -30.48 18.89 -38.37
CA GLY A 21 -29.14 19.37 -38.01
C GLY A 21 -29.04 19.89 -36.58
N ILE A 22 -30.08 20.54 -36.06
CA ILE A 22 -30.10 21.14 -34.71
C ILE A 22 -30.29 20.06 -33.64
N ALA A 23 -31.13 19.05 -33.91
CA ALA A 23 -31.31 17.90 -33.02
C ALA A 23 -30.00 17.12 -32.82
N LEU A 24 -29.22 16.91 -33.90
CA LEU A 24 -27.90 16.24 -33.83
C LEU A 24 -26.87 17.05 -33.03
N VAL A 25 -26.92 18.39 -33.11
CA VAL A 25 -26.05 19.27 -32.32
C VAL A 25 -26.43 19.21 -30.84
N GLN A 26 -27.72 19.21 -30.50
CA GLN A 26 -28.20 19.08 -29.12
C GLN A 26 -27.86 17.72 -28.50
N GLU A 27 -27.98 16.63 -29.26
CA GLU A 27 -27.59 15.29 -28.83
C GLU A 27 -26.09 15.24 -28.51
N LYS A 28 -25.24 15.72 -29.44
CA LYS A 28 -23.79 15.82 -29.22
C LYS A 28 -23.43 16.71 -28.02
N GLU A 29 -24.11 17.84 -27.83
CA GLU A 29 -23.89 18.68 -26.66
C GLU A 29 -24.23 17.96 -25.35
N SER A 30 -25.33 17.20 -25.33
CA SER A 30 -25.74 16.43 -24.16
C SER A 30 -24.74 15.32 -23.82
N GLU A 31 -24.18 14.66 -24.85
CA GLU A 31 -23.17 13.63 -24.73
C GLU A 31 -21.84 14.21 -24.24
N ILE A 32 -21.43 15.37 -24.77
CA ILE A 32 -20.25 16.12 -24.31
C ILE A 32 -20.42 16.55 -22.84
N LYS A 33 -21.56 17.13 -22.46
CA LYS A 33 -21.82 17.53 -21.06
C LYS A 33 -21.78 16.32 -20.11
N THR A 34 -22.30 15.17 -20.55
CA THR A 34 -22.28 13.92 -19.79
C THR A 34 -20.84 13.40 -19.61
N ASN A 35 -20.05 13.38 -20.69
CA ASN A 35 -18.65 12.97 -20.65
C ASN A 35 -17.80 13.92 -19.79
N LEU A 36 -18.03 15.23 -19.88
CA LEU A 36 -17.34 16.23 -19.04
C LEU A 36 -17.66 16.05 -17.55
N ARG A 37 -18.93 15.80 -17.20
CA ARG A 37 -19.32 15.48 -15.81
C ARG A 37 -18.66 14.20 -15.32
N LYS A 38 -18.59 13.17 -16.17
CA LYS A 38 -17.92 11.91 -15.84
C LYS A 38 -16.42 12.13 -15.57
N ILE A 39 -15.73 12.82 -16.47
CA ILE A 39 -14.31 13.19 -16.31
C ILE A 39 -14.08 14.00 -15.02
N GLN A 40 -14.99 14.93 -14.71
CA GLN A 40 -14.88 15.74 -13.51
C GLN A 40 -15.11 14.92 -12.22
N ASN A 41 -16.09 14.02 -12.23
CA ASN A 41 -16.31 13.09 -11.12
C ASN A 41 -15.12 12.14 -10.93
N ASP A 42 -14.56 11.58 -12.00
CA ASP A 42 -13.38 10.70 -11.95
C ASP A 42 -12.18 11.45 -11.32
N LYS A 43 -11.99 12.72 -11.67
CA LYS A 43 -10.94 13.57 -11.07
C LYS A 43 -11.17 13.81 -9.58
N ILE A 44 -12.41 14.03 -9.15
CA ILE A 44 -12.76 14.23 -7.73
C ILE A 44 -12.54 12.93 -6.96
N GLN A 45 -13.02 11.80 -7.48
CA GLN A 45 -12.85 10.47 -6.90
C GLN A 45 -11.36 10.14 -6.72
N HIS A 46 -10.56 10.34 -7.76
CA HIS A 46 -9.12 10.10 -7.69
C HIS A 46 -8.43 10.96 -6.61
N LYS A 47 -8.81 12.23 -6.45
CA LYS A 47 -8.25 13.10 -5.40
C LYS A 47 -8.60 12.60 -3.99
N ILE A 48 -9.82 12.13 -3.78
CA ILE A 48 -10.26 11.60 -2.47
C ILE A 48 -9.50 10.31 -2.15
N PHE A 49 -9.44 9.36 -3.10
CA PHE A 49 -8.69 8.12 -2.90
C PHE A 49 -7.19 8.37 -2.73
N LEU A 50 -6.62 9.38 -3.39
CA LEU A 50 -5.23 9.78 -3.18
C LEU A 50 -5.00 10.29 -1.76
N ALA A 51 -5.87 11.14 -1.23
CA ALA A 51 -5.76 11.60 0.14
C ALA A 51 -5.89 10.44 1.14
N LEU A 52 -6.85 9.54 0.93
CA LEU A 52 -7.04 8.35 1.74
C LEU A 52 -5.82 7.43 1.70
N GLN A 53 -5.28 7.16 0.50
CA GLN A 53 -4.10 6.32 0.31
C GLN A 53 -2.86 6.90 0.96
N ILE A 54 -2.65 8.22 0.88
CA ILE A 54 -1.51 8.87 1.55
C ILE A 54 -1.65 8.72 3.07
N MET A 55 -2.84 8.96 3.60
CA MET A 55 -3.11 8.82 5.03
C MET A 55 -2.86 7.39 5.50
N THR A 56 -3.45 6.39 4.84
CA THR A 56 -3.25 4.98 5.22
C THR A 56 -1.80 4.55 5.05
N ALA A 57 -1.09 5.04 4.03
CA ALA A 57 0.32 4.71 3.82
C ALA A 57 1.20 5.25 4.94
N ILE A 58 0.91 6.45 5.46
CA ILE A 58 1.63 7.02 6.61
C ILE A 58 1.41 6.14 7.85
N PHE A 59 0.16 5.80 8.17
CA PHE A 59 -0.14 4.92 9.31
C PHE A 59 0.50 3.54 9.16
N ALA A 60 0.41 2.95 7.97
CA ALA A 60 1.00 1.65 7.68
C ALA A 60 2.54 1.69 7.75
N SER A 61 3.16 2.77 7.30
CA SER A 61 4.61 2.99 7.40
C SER A 61 5.07 3.12 8.85
N PHE A 62 4.34 3.89 9.65
CA PHE A 62 4.62 4.04 11.07
C PHE A 62 4.54 2.70 11.82
N ALA A 63 3.44 1.97 11.66
CA ALA A 63 3.26 0.67 12.31
C ALA A 63 4.29 -0.37 11.85
N HIS A 64 4.60 -0.41 10.54
CA HIS A 64 5.60 -1.33 10.01
C HIS A 64 7.02 -0.97 10.49
N GLY A 65 7.35 0.32 10.51
CA GLY A 65 8.65 0.80 11.00
C GLY A 65 8.87 0.46 12.47
N ALA A 66 7.84 0.60 13.32
CA ALA A 66 7.93 0.21 14.72
C ALA A 66 8.24 -1.29 14.89
N ASN A 67 7.61 -2.15 14.08
CA ASN A 67 7.88 -3.59 14.09
C ASN A 67 9.29 -3.93 13.59
N ASP A 68 9.78 -3.24 12.55
CA ASP A 68 11.11 -3.50 11.98
C ASP A 68 12.23 -3.06 12.94
N ILE A 69 12.03 -1.96 13.67
CA ILE A 69 12.94 -1.53 14.73
C ILE A 69 13.00 -2.60 15.82
N SER A 70 11.85 -3.12 16.27
CA SER A 70 11.81 -4.17 17.31
C SER A 70 12.61 -5.41 16.90
N ASN A 71 12.42 -5.90 15.67
CA ASN A 71 13.14 -7.05 15.14
C ASN A 71 14.65 -6.83 15.05
N SER A 72 15.09 -5.62 14.71
CA SER A 72 16.52 -5.31 14.52
C SER A 72 17.24 -5.00 15.83
N ILE A 73 16.55 -4.34 16.77
CA ILE A 73 17.16 -3.82 17.99
C ILE A 73 17.05 -4.79 19.17
N SER A 74 16.17 -5.79 19.10
CA SER A 74 15.95 -6.77 20.17
C SER A 74 17.23 -7.47 20.64
N PRO A 75 18.13 -7.95 19.76
CA PRO A 75 19.40 -8.54 20.22
C PRO A 75 20.30 -7.55 20.96
N LEU A 76 20.41 -6.32 20.47
CA LEU A 76 21.23 -5.28 21.11
C LEU A 76 20.65 -4.86 22.47
N ALA A 77 19.32 -4.72 22.55
CA ALA A 77 18.62 -4.45 23.80
C ALA A 77 18.84 -5.56 24.83
N SER A 78 18.82 -6.82 24.38
CA SER A 78 19.07 -7.99 25.25
C SER A 78 20.50 -7.99 25.81
N ILE A 79 21.50 -7.66 24.98
CA ILE A 79 22.90 -7.54 25.42
C ILE A 79 23.06 -6.40 26.43
N TRP A 80 22.46 -5.24 26.14
CA TRP A 80 22.51 -4.07 27.03
C TRP A 80 21.89 -4.37 28.40
N GLU A 81 20.78 -5.11 28.42
CA GLU A 81 20.09 -5.50 29.66
C GLU A 81 20.97 -6.39 30.56
N VAL A 82 21.59 -7.43 30.00
CA VAL A 82 22.48 -8.33 30.75
C VAL A 82 23.66 -7.56 31.33
N LEU A 83 24.26 -6.65 30.55
CA LEU A 83 25.38 -5.82 30.99
C LEU A 83 24.98 -4.79 32.06
N SER A 84 23.80 -4.18 31.94
CA SER A 84 23.34 -3.14 32.86
C SER A 84 22.89 -3.69 34.20
N THR A 85 22.26 -4.86 34.21
CA THR A 85 21.75 -5.48 35.44
C THR A 85 22.81 -6.31 36.17
N ASN A 86 23.94 -6.64 35.53
CA ASN A 86 24.93 -7.61 36.03
C ASN A 86 24.29 -8.95 36.47
N THR A 87 23.13 -9.28 35.91
CA THR A 87 22.45 -10.55 36.14
C THR A 87 22.51 -11.37 34.87
N ASN A 88 22.83 -12.66 34.98
CA ASN A 88 22.76 -13.62 33.86
C ASN A 88 21.31 -13.99 33.49
N THR A 89 20.33 -13.16 33.85
CA THR A 89 18.91 -13.42 33.68
C THR A 89 18.27 -12.23 32.97
N LEU A 90 17.58 -12.50 31.86
CA LEU A 90 16.72 -11.52 31.20
C LEU A 90 15.50 -11.27 32.09
N GLN A 91 15.33 -10.03 32.54
CA GLN A 91 14.14 -9.63 33.28
C GLN A 91 13.03 -9.37 32.25
N ALA A 92 11.88 -10.01 32.41
CA ALA A 92 10.74 -9.87 31.49
C ALA A 92 10.19 -8.44 31.35
N LYS A 93 10.73 -7.46 32.09
CA LYS A 93 10.19 -6.09 32.18
C LYS A 93 11.27 -5.00 32.23
N HIS A 94 12.43 -5.20 31.59
CA HIS A 94 13.39 -4.12 31.44
C HIS A 94 12.97 -3.16 30.32
N GLN A 95 12.94 -1.86 30.62
CA GLN A 95 12.68 -0.84 29.61
C GLN A 95 13.96 -0.57 28.81
N THR A 96 13.92 -0.89 27.51
CA THR A 96 15.01 -0.52 26.60
C THR A 96 15.18 1.00 26.57
N PRO A 97 16.39 1.53 26.79
CA PRO A 97 16.62 2.97 26.81
C PRO A 97 16.35 3.60 25.43
N ILE A 98 15.81 4.82 25.45
CA ILE A 98 15.31 5.50 24.25
C ILE A 98 16.39 5.72 23.18
N TRP A 99 17.66 5.87 23.58
CA TRP A 99 18.77 6.11 22.65
C TRP A 99 19.08 4.88 21.79
N ILE A 100 18.88 3.67 22.30
CA ILE A 100 19.05 2.41 21.55
C ILE A 100 17.96 2.32 20.46
N LEU A 101 16.72 2.68 20.82
CA LEU A 101 15.61 2.75 19.87
C LEU A 101 15.87 3.81 18.78
N PHE A 102 16.42 4.97 19.15
CA PHE A 102 16.78 6.02 18.21
C PHE A 102 17.89 5.57 17.25
N TYR A 103 18.92 4.90 17.76
CA TYR A 103 19.99 4.29 16.94
C TYR A 103 19.43 3.30 15.92
N GLY A 104 18.57 2.37 16.36
CA GLY A 104 17.89 1.42 15.48
C GLY A 104 17.01 2.11 14.41
N SER A 105 16.30 3.17 14.81
CA SER A 105 15.43 3.94 13.91
C SER A 105 16.21 4.59 12.76
N ILE A 106 17.38 5.19 13.07
CA ILE A 106 18.27 5.76 12.05
C ILE A 106 18.80 4.66 11.12
N GLY A 107 19.19 3.50 11.67
CA GLY A 107 19.66 2.37 10.88
C GLY A 107 18.63 1.86 9.88
N VAL A 108 17.38 1.66 10.32
CA VAL A 108 16.27 1.24 9.45
C VAL A 108 15.96 2.30 8.40
N ALA A 109 15.92 3.59 8.78
CA ALA A 109 15.68 4.68 7.85
C ALA A 109 16.76 4.78 6.75
N LEU A 110 18.05 4.67 7.12
CA LEU A 110 19.16 4.66 6.18
C LEU A 110 19.13 3.43 5.26
N GLY A 111 18.85 2.24 5.82
CA GLY A 111 18.73 1.02 5.04
C GLY A 111 17.61 1.10 4.00
N LEU A 112 16.44 1.63 4.39
CA LEU A 112 15.32 1.87 3.49
C LEU A 112 15.69 2.89 2.40
N TRP A 113 16.43 3.95 2.73
CA TRP A 113 16.84 4.96 1.74
C TRP A 113 17.80 4.37 0.70
N ILE A 114 18.79 3.58 1.12
CA ILE A 114 19.83 3.05 0.22
C ILE A 114 19.29 1.88 -0.62
N PHE A 115 18.56 0.94 0.00
CA PHE A 115 18.20 -0.33 -0.64
C PHE A 115 16.70 -0.48 -0.92
N GLY A 116 15.84 0.32 -0.29
CA GLY A 116 14.39 0.17 -0.37
C GLY A 116 13.79 0.43 -1.75
N ALA A 117 14.39 1.32 -2.55
CA ALA A 117 13.87 1.69 -3.86
C ALA A 117 13.64 0.48 -4.80
N ARG A 118 14.53 -0.52 -4.75
CA ARG A 118 14.42 -1.73 -5.58
C ARG A 118 13.23 -2.62 -5.16
N VAL A 119 12.97 -2.70 -3.86
CA VAL A 119 11.86 -3.48 -3.30
C VAL A 119 10.53 -2.79 -3.59
N ILE A 120 10.47 -1.48 -3.37
CA ILE A 120 9.28 -0.66 -3.66
C ILE A 120 8.90 -0.75 -5.14
N GLU A 121 9.89 -0.67 -6.05
CA GLU A 121 9.63 -0.84 -7.48
C GLU A 121 9.12 -2.23 -7.82
N THR A 122 9.69 -3.27 -7.20
CA THR A 122 9.32 -4.66 -7.49
C THR A 122 7.89 -4.96 -7.03
N VAL A 123 7.53 -4.53 -5.82
CA VAL A 123 6.18 -4.75 -5.28
C VAL A 123 5.16 -3.83 -5.97
N GLY A 124 5.50 -2.56 -6.17
CA GLY A 124 4.57 -1.55 -6.67
C GLY A 124 4.32 -1.57 -8.18
N LYS A 125 5.27 -2.07 -8.98
CA LYS A 125 5.14 -2.07 -10.45
C LYS A 125 5.31 -3.45 -11.10
N LYS A 126 6.10 -4.35 -10.50
CA LYS A 126 6.48 -5.60 -11.19
C LYS A 126 5.49 -6.75 -10.94
N ILE A 127 4.78 -6.78 -9.80
CA ILE A 127 3.81 -7.85 -9.47
C ILE A 127 2.47 -7.62 -10.17
N THR A 128 1.93 -6.41 -10.05
CA THR A 128 0.65 -5.95 -10.64
C THR A 128 0.70 -4.43 -10.78
N ASN A 129 -0.19 -3.84 -11.58
CA ASN A 129 -0.32 -2.38 -11.67
C ASN A 129 -1.27 -1.88 -10.58
N ILE A 130 -0.73 -1.17 -9.59
CA ILE A 130 -1.50 -0.70 -8.44
C ILE A 130 -2.00 0.72 -8.71
N THR A 131 -3.33 0.88 -8.83
CA THR A 131 -3.98 2.19 -8.84
C THR A 131 -4.16 2.71 -7.42
N THR A 132 -4.39 4.01 -7.27
CA THR A 132 -4.56 4.68 -5.97
C THR A 132 -5.68 4.05 -5.11
N GLU A 133 -6.81 3.72 -5.74
CA GLU A 133 -7.96 3.08 -5.10
C GLU A 133 -7.62 1.66 -4.66
N SER A 134 -6.92 0.90 -5.52
CA SER A 134 -6.47 -0.45 -5.22
C SER A 134 -5.45 -0.46 -4.09
N GLY A 135 -4.55 0.53 -4.03
CA GLY A 135 -3.59 0.73 -2.96
C GLY A 135 -4.29 0.88 -1.61
N PHE A 136 -5.35 1.70 -1.55
CA PHE A 136 -6.09 1.93 -0.32
C PHE A 136 -6.77 0.64 0.15
N CYS A 137 -7.40 -0.09 -0.78
CA CYS A 137 -7.98 -1.39 -0.48
C CYS A 137 -6.95 -2.42 0.00
N ILE A 138 -5.74 -2.44 -0.58
CA ILE A 138 -4.65 -3.34 -0.17
C ILE A 138 -4.25 -3.06 1.28
N GLU A 139 -4.07 -1.78 1.64
CA GLU A 139 -3.65 -1.39 2.98
C GLU A 139 -4.71 -1.69 4.03
N ILE A 140 -5.97 -1.33 3.77
CA ILE A 140 -7.09 -1.65 4.66
C ILE A 140 -7.29 -3.17 4.79
N GLY A 141 -7.26 -3.91 3.68
CA GLY A 141 -7.40 -5.37 3.71
C GLY A 141 -6.28 -6.06 4.50
N SER A 142 -5.04 -5.59 4.32
CA SER A 142 -3.91 -6.07 5.11
C SER A 142 -4.05 -5.70 6.59
N ALA A 143 -4.47 -4.48 6.91
CA ALA A 143 -4.63 -4.00 8.27
C ALA A 143 -5.72 -4.77 9.02
N ILE A 144 -6.87 -5.01 8.38
CA ILE A 144 -7.96 -5.82 8.93
C ILE A 144 -7.47 -7.25 9.21
N THR A 145 -6.75 -7.85 8.27
CA THR A 145 -6.21 -9.22 8.45
C THR A 145 -5.27 -9.28 9.65
N VAL A 146 -4.35 -8.31 9.76
CA VAL A 146 -3.43 -8.19 10.90
C VAL A 146 -4.20 -7.99 12.20
N LEU A 147 -5.19 -7.09 12.22
CA LEU A 147 -5.97 -6.81 13.43
C LEU A 147 -6.75 -8.02 13.91
N VAL A 148 -7.41 -8.74 12.99
CA VAL A 148 -8.17 -9.96 13.32
C VAL A 148 -7.25 -11.04 13.87
N ALA A 149 -6.11 -11.30 13.21
CA ALA A 149 -5.15 -12.30 13.68
C ALA A 149 -4.54 -11.94 15.03
N SER A 150 -4.19 -10.67 15.24
CA SER A 150 -3.68 -10.17 16.53
C SER A 150 -4.72 -10.33 17.64
N ASN A 151 -6.01 -10.07 17.36
CA ASN A 151 -7.08 -10.25 18.34
C ASN A 151 -7.28 -11.71 18.77
N ILE A 152 -7.00 -12.67 17.89
CA ILE A 152 -7.02 -14.11 18.21
C ILE A 152 -5.67 -14.64 18.71
N GLY A 153 -4.68 -13.77 18.91
CA GLY A 153 -3.36 -14.12 19.44
C GLY A 153 -2.44 -14.85 18.47
N LEU A 154 -2.72 -14.83 17.16
CA LEU A 154 -1.87 -15.48 16.17
C LEU A 154 -0.74 -14.54 15.70
N PRO A 155 0.53 -14.94 15.85
CA PRO A 155 1.64 -14.18 15.30
C PRO A 155 1.65 -14.34 13.77
N ILE A 156 1.27 -13.27 13.06
CA ILE A 156 1.29 -13.24 11.61
C ILE A 156 2.26 -12.19 11.08
N SER A 157 2.76 -12.42 9.87
CA SER A 157 3.62 -11.47 9.18
C SER A 157 2.79 -10.47 8.36
N SER A 158 2.97 -9.18 8.65
CA SER A 158 2.35 -8.08 7.91
C SER A 158 2.74 -8.07 6.42
N THR A 159 3.96 -8.49 6.07
CA THR A 159 4.43 -8.58 4.68
C THR A 159 3.62 -9.59 3.89
N HIS A 160 3.34 -10.76 4.48
CA HIS A 160 2.49 -11.78 3.85
C HIS A 160 1.06 -11.28 3.68
N CYS A 161 0.54 -10.53 4.66
CA CYS A 161 -0.79 -9.93 4.57
C CYS A 161 -0.87 -8.91 3.42
N LYS A 162 0.11 -8.00 3.31
CA LYS A 162 0.16 -7.03 2.21
C LYS A 162 0.25 -7.69 0.85
N VAL A 163 1.17 -8.65 0.67
CA VAL A 163 1.31 -9.36 -0.62
C VAL A 163 0.06 -10.18 -0.94
N GLY A 164 -0.55 -10.83 0.05
CA GLY A 164 -1.82 -11.54 -0.10
C GLY A 164 -2.95 -10.61 -0.57
N SER A 165 -3.08 -9.42 0.04
CA SER A 165 -4.03 -8.39 -0.39
C SER A 165 -3.78 -7.91 -1.82
N ILE A 166 -2.51 -7.74 -2.23
CA ILE A 166 -2.15 -7.40 -3.62
C ILE A 166 -2.63 -8.47 -4.59
N VAL A 167 -2.40 -9.75 -4.29
CA VAL A 167 -2.84 -10.87 -5.12
C VAL A 167 -4.37 -10.95 -5.18
N ALA A 168 -5.04 -10.72 -4.05
CA ALA A 168 -6.50 -10.72 -3.97
C ALA A 168 -7.11 -9.61 -4.84
N ILE A 169 -6.67 -8.35 -4.68
CA ILE A 169 -7.23 -7.23 -5.45
C ILE A 169 -6.94 -7.37 -6.95
N SER A 170 -5.78 -7.93 -7.31
CA SER A 170 -5.40 -8.14 -8.72
C SER A 170 -6.33 -9.08 -9.48
N LYS A 171 -7.12 -9.91 -8.78
CA LYS A 171 -8.15 -10.74 -9.42
C LYS A 171 -9.39 -9.93 -9.82
N PHE A 172 -9.64 -8.81 -9.14
CA PHE A 172 -10.82 -7.95 -9.34
C PHE A 172 -10.51 -6.70 -10.16
N THR A 173 -9.24 -6.31 -10.30
CA THR A 173 -8.80 -5.21 -11.17
C THR A 173 -8.90 -5.60 -12.65
N ALA A 174 -9.16 -4.60 -13.52
CA ALA A 174 -9.27 -4.78 -14.96
C ALA A 174 -8.01 -5.37 -15.61
N ASP A 175 -6.83 -5.06 -15.07
CA ASP A 175 -5.56 -5.63 -15.51
C ASP A 175 -5.29 -6.96 -14.77
N LYS A 176 -5.88 -8.05 -15.25
CA LYS A 176 -5.79 -9.40 -14.66
C LYS A 176 -4.40 -10.05 -14.75
N ARG A 177 -3.36 -9.29 -15.12
CA ARG A 177 -2.01 -9.81 -15.42
C ARG A 177 -1.13 -9.82 -14.17
N ILE A 178 -1.39 -10.77 -13.28
CA ILE A 178 -0.46 -11.10 -12.19
C ILE A 178 0.77 -11.80 -12.79
N LYS A 179 1.96 -11.29 -12.51
CA LYS A 179 3.22 -11.98 -12.89
C LYS A 179 3.51 -13.15 -11.94
N TRP A 180 2.82 -14.27 -12.14
CA TRP A 180 2.95 -15.48 -11.31
C TRP A 180 4.39 -15.96 -11.14
N LYS A 181 5.21 -15.92 -12.19
CA LYS A 181 6.64 -16.27 -12.10
C LYS A 181 7.40 -15.43 -11.08
N LEU A 182 7.08 -14.13 -10.97
CA LEU A 182 7.72 -13.24 -9.99
C LEU A 182 7.18 -13.51 -8.58
N PHE A 183 5.87 -13.70 -8.45
CA PHE A 183 5.25 -14.05 -7.17
C PHE A 183 5.83 -15.34 -6.58
N THR A 184 5.97 -16.40 -7.39
CA THR A 184 6.56 -17.66 -6.94
C THR A 184 8.02 -17.49 -6.53
N LYS A 185 8.81 -16.64 -7.23
CA LYS A 185 10.18 -16.32 -6.79
C LYS A 185 10.23 -15.67 -5.42
N ILE A 186 9.26 -14.80 -5.11
CA ILE A 186 9.15 -14.16 -3.79
C ILE A 186 8.82 -15.22 -2.72
N LEU A 187 7.87 -16.12 -3.00
CA LEU A 187 7.54 -17.23 -2.09
C LEU A 187 8.74 -18.13 -1.80
N PHE A 188 9.49 -18.52 -2.84
CA PHE A 188 10.73 -19.28 -2.67
C PHE A 188 11.76 -18.50 -1.85
N GLY A 189 11.87 -17.19 -2.06
CA GLY A 189 12.70 -16.31 -1.24
C GLY A 189 12.36 -16.41 0.24
N TRP A 190 11.08 -16.31 0.61
CA TRP A 190 10.65 -16.42 2.00
C TRP A 190 10.96 -17.79 2.61
N PHE A 191 10.68 -18.87 1.88
CA PHE A 191 11.00 -20.21 2.36
C PHE A 191 12.51 -20.42 2.52
N LEU A 192 13.32 -19.90 1.60
CA LEU A 192 14.77 -20.03 1.64
C LEU A 192 15.42 -19.16 2.72
N THR A 193 14.84 -18.00 3.04
CA THR A 193 15.40 -17.10 4.06
C THR A 193 15.46 -17.73 5.44
N LEU A 194 14.48 -18.55 5.83
CA LEU A 194 14.43 -19.22 7.14
C LEU A 194 15.58 -20.22 7.40
N PRO A 195 15.82 -21.24 6.55
CA PRO A 195 16.92 -22.16 6.77
C PRO A 195 18.28 -21.46 6.66
N VAL A 196 18.42 -20.50 5.75
CA VAL A 196 19.67 -19.75 5.59
C VAL A 196 19.98 -18.94 6.85
N THR A 197 19.00 -18.22 7.41
CA THR A 197 19.21 -17.42 8.64
C THR A 197 19.51 -18.32 9.84
N VAL A 198 18.81 -19.45 9.98
CA VAL A 198 19.06 -20.43 11.04
C VAL A 198 20.47 -21.01 10.94
N LEU A 199 20.88 -21.49 9.76
CA LEU A 199 22.21 -22.08 9.55
C LEU A 199 23.33 -21.05 9.79
N LEU A 200 23.15 -19.82 9.32
CA LEU A 200 24.13 -18.76 9.50
C LEU A 200 24.27 -18.36 10.98
N SER A 201 23.13 -18.19 11.67
CA SER A 201 23.11 -17.89 13.11
C SER A 201 23.75 -19.01 13.93
N ALA A 202 23.37 -20.27 13.68
CA ALA A 202 23.93 -21.43 14.36
C ALA A 202 25.44 -21.58 14.09
N GLY A 203 25.88 -21.35 12.85
CA GLY A 203 27.29 -21.40 12.47
C GLY A 203 28.13 -20.33 13.19
N ILE A 204 27.67 -19.08 13.21
CA ILE A 204 28.35 -17.99 13.92
C ILE A 204 28.42 -18.28 15.42
N MET A 205 27.33 -18.75 16.03
CA MET A 205 27.31 -19.09 17.45
C MET A 205 28.26 -20.27 17.77
N CYS A 206 28.33 -21.26 16.89
CA CYS A 206 29.27 -22.38 17.01
C CYS A 206 30.73 -21.87 17.02
N ILE A 207 31.09 -21.01 16.06
CA ILE A 207 32.43 -20.41 15.98
C ILE A 207 32.74 -19.60 17.24
N PHE A 208 31.80 -18.77 17.70
CA PHE A 208 31.95 -17.97 18.90
C PHE A 208 32.19 -18.84 20.14
N LYS A 209 31.39 -19.91 20.29
CA LYS A 209 31.54 -20.87 21.38
C LYS A 209 32.92 -21.52 21.36
N TYR A 210 33.40 -22.02 20.22
CA TYR A 210 34.69 -22.71 20.16
C TYR A 210 35.92 -21.79 20.27
N THR A 211 35.79 -20.51 19.95
CA THR A 211 36.92 -19.56 19.94
C THR A 211 37.09 -18.84 21.27
N ILE A 212 35.99 -18.54 21.98
CA ILE A 212 36.00 -17.67 23.17
C ILE A 212 35.63 -18.41 24.45
N LEU A 213 34.83 -19.48 24.36
CA LEU A 213 34.26 -20.22 25.50
C LEU A 213 34.92 -21.59 25.65
#